data_AF-A0A925X9T1-F1
#
_entry.id   AF-A0A925X9T1-F1
#
_cell.length_a   1.000
_cell.length_b   1.000
_cell.length_c   1.000
_cell.angle_alpha   90.00
_cell.angle_beta   90.00
_cell.angle_gamma   90.00
#
_symmetry.space_group_name_H-M   'P 1'
#
loop_
_entity.id
_entity.type
_entity.pdbx_description
1 polymer ?
#
loop_
_entity_poly.entity_id
_entity_poly.type
_entity_poly.pdbx_seq_one_letter_code
_entity_poly.pdbx_strand_id
1 'polypeptide(L)'
;MKFKKFFLSLLIFYVSVVAFAQTEVYYVVHLKGNITNTVTKKALKIGDKLNANDKIEYNPDLASAVVMSSQKGRFMLGKPAGQTASKTGTFLAYVRNTMMPVRSNGQLSTRGVEMEPVKNLKDVFGDLS
;
A
#
# COMPACT_ATOMS: atom_id res chain seq x y z
N MET A 1 35.00 -26.25 -23.74
CA MET A 1 35.23 -24.86 -23.24
C MET A 1 34.00 -23.96 -23.26
N LYS A 2 33.03 -24.12 -24.19
CA LYS A 2 31.82 -23.29 -24.28
C LYS A 2 30.82 -23.49 -23.12
N PHE A 3 30.68 -24.73 -22.64
CA PHE A 3 29.78 -25.07 -21.53
C PHE A 3 30.15 -24.40 -20.20
N LYS A 4 31.46 -24.25 -19.93
CA LYS A 4 31.98 -23.57 -18.72
C LYS A 4 31.69 -22.07 -18.74
N LYS A 5 31.72 -21.45 -19.92
CA LYS A 5 31.36 -20.03 -20.12
C LYS A 5 29.85 -19.80 -20.01
N PHE A 6 29.04 -20.74 -20.52
CA PHE A 6 27.59 -20.70 -20.36
C PHE A 6 27.18 -20.82 -18.88
N PHE A 7 27.80 -21.75 -18.15
CA PHE A 7 27.54 -21.92 -16.71
C PHE A 7 27.95 -20.67 -15.90
N LEU A 8 29.09 -20.06 -16.25
CA LEU A 8 29.53 -18.81 -15.62
C LEU A 8 28.57 -17.64 -15.89
N SER A 9 28.04 -17.53 -17.12
CA SER A 9 27.04 -16.53 -17.48
C SER A 9 25.74 -16.72 -16.68
N LEU A 10 25.26 -17.97 -16.59
CA LEU A 10 24.07 -18.31 -15.81
C LEU A 10 24.25 -17.97 -14.32
N LEU A 11 25.43 -18.23 -13.77
CA LEU A 11 25.76 -17.90 -12.39
C LEU A 11 25.73 -16.38 -12.15
N ILE A 12 26.32 -15.59 -13.06
CA ILE A 12 26.31 -14.12 -12.97
C ILE A 12 24.89 -13.57 -13.06
N PHE A 13 24.06 -14.12 -13.95
CA PHE A 13 22.65 -13.76 -14.07
C PHE A 13 21.86 -14.10 -12.79
N TYR A 14 22.09 -15.26 -12.20
CA TYR A 14 21.43 -15.65 -10.94
C TYR A 14 21.82 -14.72 -9.77
N VAL A 15 23.10 -14.42 -9.61
CA VAL A 15 23.59 -13.53 -8.54
C VAL A 15 23.03 -12.12 -8.68
N SER A 16 22.92 -11.62 -9.92
CA SER A 16 22.36 -10.28 -10.16
C SER A 16 20.87 -10.20 -9.83
N VAL A 17 20.07 -11.22 -10.16
CA VAL A 17 18.64 -11.26 -9.78
C VAL A 17 18.46 -11.24 -8.25
N VAL A 18 19.27 -11.99 -7.50
CA VAL A 18 19.19 -12.03 -6.03
C VAL A 18 19.63 -10.71 -5.40
N ALA A 19 20.61 -10.01 -5.98
CA ALA A 19 21.08 -8.73 -5.47
C ALA A 19 20.04 -7.60 -5.56
N PHE A 20 19.13 -7.65 -6.53
CA PHE A 20 18.04 -6.68 -6.69
C PHE A 20 16.76 -7.05 -5.92
N ALA A 21 16.69 -8.25 -5.35
CA ALA A 21 15.59 -8.66 -4.47
C ALA A 21 15.77 -8.09 -3.05
N GLN A 22 15.89 -6.77 -2.93
CA GLN A 22 15.84 -6.13 -1.61
C GLN A 22 14.40 -6.14 -1.10
N THR A 23 14.15 -6.96 -0.09
CA THR A 23 12.86 -6.97 0.61
C THR A 23 12.65 -5.62 1.29
N GLU A 24 11.67 -4.87 0.81
CA GLU A 24 11.34 -3.57 1.38
C GLU A 24 10.72 -3.73 2.77
N VAL A 25 11.32 -3.06 3.75
CA VAL A 25 10.90 -3.10 5.15
C VAL A 25 10.24 -1.77 5.52
N TYR A 26 9.04 -1.88 6.09
CA TYR A 26 8.23 -0.76 6.55
C TYR A 26 8.17 -0.79 8.08
N TYR A 27 8.44 0.34 8.71
CA TYR A 27 8.38 0.48 10.17
C TYR A 27 7.11 1.20 10.58
N VAL A 28 6.39 0.67 11.55
CA VAL A 28 5.19 1.31 12.08
C VAL A 28 5.59 2.48 12.99
N VAL A 29 5.23 3.70 12.61
CA VAL A 29 5.53 4.93 13.36
C VAL A 29 4.35 5.37 14.20
N HIS A 30 3.12 5.18 13.71
CA HIS A 30 1.92 5.54 14.44
C HIS A 30 0.80 4.55 14.16
N LEU A 31 -0.06 4.32 15.14
CA LEU A 31 -1.22 3.43 15.04
C LEU A 31 -2.44 4.11 15.64
N LYS A 32 -3.56 4.00 14.94
CA LYS A 32 -4.88 4.40 15.38
C LYS A 32 -5.82 3.21 15.20
N GLY A 33 -6.42 2.75 16.30
CA GLY A 33 -7.24 1.54 16.31
C GLY A 33 -6.42 0.25 16.42
N ASN A 34 -7.09 -0.91 16.27
CA ASN A 34 -6.43 -2.21 16.34
C ASN A 34 -6.23 -2.76 14.93
N ILE A 35 -5.01 -3.22 14.66
CA ILE A 35 -4.62 -3.71 13.34
C ILE A 35 -3.87 -5.01 13.57
N THR A 36 -4.29 -6.08 12.92
CA THR A 36 -3.73 -7.42 13.11
C THR A 36 -3.00 -7.85 11.86
N ASN A 37 -1.76 -8.29 12.00
CA ASN A 37 -1.08 -8.97 10.90
C ASN A 37 -1.63 -10.41 10.81
N THR A 38 -2.25 -10.74 9.68
CA THR A 38 -2.90 -12.03 9.45
C THR A 38 -1.91 -13.20 9.34
N VAL A 39 -0.66 -12.93 8.99
CA VAL A 39 0.41 -13.93 8.90
C VAL A 39 0.91 -14.31 10.28
N THR A 40 1.21 -13.32 11.12
CA THR A 40 1.74 -13.56 12.48
C THR A 40 0.64 -13.75 13.52
N LYS A 41 -0.62 -13.45 13.16
CA LYS A 41 -1.79 -13.40 14.06
C LYS A 41 -1.60 -12.46 15.26
N LYS A 42 -0.66 -11.51 15.16
CA LYS A 42 -0.35 -10.56 16.22
C LYS A 42 -0.90 -9.19 15.87
N ALA A 43 -1.40 -8.50 16.90
CA ALA A 43 -1.71 -7.09 16.80
C ALA A 43 -0.41 -6.31 16.55
N LEU A 44 -0.46 -5.40 15.58
CA LEU A 44 0.60 -4.48 15.25
C LEU A 44 0.80 -3.49 16.39
N LYS A 45 2.07 -3.16 16.63
CA LYS A 45 2.51 -2.17 17.60
C LYS A 45 3.44 -1.17 16.94
N ILE A 46 3.58 -0.01 17.58
CA ILE A 46 4.54 1.00 17.15
C ILE A 46 5.95 0.41 17.27
N GLY A 47 6.76 0.58 16.23
CA GLY A 47 8.09 0.00 16.11
C GLY A 47 8.13 -1.37 15.40
N ASP A 48 6.98 -1.99 15.13
CA ASP A 48 6.96 -3.25 14.40
C ASP A 48 7.43 -3.09 12.96
N LYS A 49 8.03 -4.17 12.45
CA LYS A 49 8.46 -4.31 11.07
C LYS A 49 7.39 -5.02 10.25
N LEU A 50 7.08 -4.45 9.09
CA LEU A 50 6.18 -4.99 8.10
C LEU A 50 6.92 -5.16 6.77
N ASN A 51 6.65 -6.26 6.09
CA ASN A 51 7.12 -6.47 4.72
C ASN A 51 6.00 -6.14 3.72
N ALA A 52 6.39 -5.86 2.47
CA ALA A 52 5.42 -5.60 1.39
C ALA A 52 4.39 -6.73 1.16
N ASN A 53 4.75 -7.95 1.53
CA ASN A 53 3.90 -9.14 1.36
C ASN A 53 3.02 -9.43 2.59
N ASP A 54 3.17 -8.67 3.68
CA ASP A 54 2.41 -8.89 4.89
C ASP A 54 0.97 -8.42 4.68
N LYS A 55 0.02 -9.32 4.94
CA LYS A 55 -1.40 -9.02 4.87
C LYS A 55 -1.92 -8.57 6.23
N ILE A 56 -2.65 -7.47 6.22
CA ILE A 56 -3.08 -6.76 7.42
C ILE A 56 -4.60 -6.67 7.46
N GLU A 57 -5.18 -6.88 8.64
CA GLU A 57 -6.61 -6.75 8.91
C GLU A 57 -6.86 -5.56 9.86
N TYR A 58 -7.84 -4.73 9.52
CA TYR A 58 -8.18 -3.50 10.25
C TYR A 58 -9.44 -3.74 11.09
N ASN A 59 -9.37 -3.50 12.41
CA ASN A 59 -10.52 -3.61 13.30
C ASN A 59 -10.46 -2.50 14.37
N PRO A 60 -11.35 -1.49 14.37
CA PRO A 60 -12.53 -1.27 13.52
C PRO A 60 -12.19 -0.69 12.14
N ASP A 61 -13.21 -0.51 11.28
CA ASP A 61 -13.09 0.00 9.90
C ASP A 61 -12.38 1.37 9.75
N LEU A 62 -12.20 2.10 10.85
CA LEU A 62 -11.47 3.39 10.93
C LEU A 62 -10.01 3.24 11.39
N ALA A 63 -9.52 2.01 11.54
CA ALA A 63 -8.14 1.77 11.96
C ALA A 63 -7.16 2.18 10.85
N SER A 64 -6.06 2.83 11.25
CA SER A 64 -5.01 3.29 10.35
C SER A 64 -3.63 3.17 10.99
N ALA A 65 -2.62 2.87 10.19
CA ALA A 65 -1.21 2.86 10.59
C ALA A 65 -0.44 3.84 9.72
N VAL A 66 0.46 4.61 10.32
CA VAL A 66 1.48 5.33 9.57
C VAL A 66 2.74 4.50 9.59
N VAL A 67 3.22 4.14 8.41
CA VAL A 67 4.45 3.36 8.23
C VAL A 67 5.51 4.18 7.50
N MET A 68 6.77 3.84 7.73
CA MET A 68 7.92 4.50 7.11
C MET A 68 8.84 3.46 6.46
N SER A 69 9.08 3.62 5.16
CA SER A 69 10.11 2.92 4.40
C SER A 69 11.32 3.82 4.24
N SER A 70 12.53 3.24 4.32
CA SER A 70 13.78 3.97 4.08
C SER A 70 13.92 4.42 2.62
N GLN A 71 13.31 3.70 1.68
CA GLN A 71 13.41 4.00 0.25
C GLN A 71 12.27 4.88 -0.25
N LYS A 72 11.04 4.65 0.25
CA LYS A 72 9.84 5.29 -0.29
C LYS A 72 9.24 6.38 0.61
N GLY A 73 9.69 6.50 1.86
CA GLY A 73 9.23 7.52 2.80
C GLY A 73 8.02 7.07 3.64
N ARG A 74 7.19 8.04 4.05
CA ARG A 74 6.02 7.80 4.94
C ARG A 74 4.75 7.51 4.16
N PHE A 75 4.02 6.49 4.60
CA PHE A 75 2.74 6.02 4.05
C PHE A 75 1.70 5.88 5.15
N MET A 76 0.44 6.07 4.80
CA MET A 76 -0.68 5.71 5.66
C MET A 76 -1.34 4.44 5.11
N LEU A 77 -1.36 3.40 5.93
CA LEU A 77 -2.10 2.17 5.71
C LEU A 77 -3.46 2.32 6.39
N GLY A 78 -4.54 2.10 5.65
CA GLY A 78 -5.90 2.17 6.17
C GLY A 78 -6.87 1.55 5.19
N LYS A 79 -8.08 1.23 5.67
CA LYS A 79 -9.16 0.80 4.79
C LYS A 79 -9.54 1.99 3.87
N PRO A 80 -9.60 1.82 2.54
CA PRO A 80 -9.97 2.91 1.64
C PRO A 80 -11.34 3.47 2.01
N ALA A 81 -11.44 4.79 2.16
CA ALA A 81 -12.72 5.46 2.42
C ALA A 81 -13.70 5.11 1.28
N GLY A 82 -14.76 4.38 1.60
CA GLY A 82 -15.76 3.90 0.63
C GLY A 82 -15.90 2.38 0.49
N GLN A 83 -15.06 1.58 1.16
CA GLN A 83 -15.21 0.11 1.20
C GLN A 83 -15.94 -0.38 2.47
N THR A 84 -17.05 0.26 2.84
CA THR A 84 -18.07 -0.43 3.65
C THR A 84 -18.67 -1.52 2.76
N ALA A 85 -18.45 -2.77 3.14
CA ALA A 85 -18.78 -3.95 2.35
C ALA A 85 -20.30 -4.11 2.18
N SER A 86 -20.89 -3.42 1.22
CA SER A 86 -22.13 -3.85 0.58
C SER A 86 -21.75 -4.78 -0.57
N LYS A 87 -22.22 -6.02 -0.55
CA LYS A 87 -21.88 -7.09 -1.52
C LYS A 87 -22.12 -6.69 -2.98
N THR A 88 -22.94 -5.65 -3.22
CA THR A 88 -23.26 -5.12 -4.55
C THR A 88 -22.23 -4.11 -5.08
N GLY A 89 -21.39 -3.53 -4.20
CA GLY A 89 -20.46 -2.45 -4.56
C GLY A 89 -19.05 -2.90 -4.94
N THR A 90 -18.71 -4.19 -4.81
CA THR A 90 -17.34 -4.71 -4.99
C THR A 90 -16.89 -4.73 -6.45
N PHE A 91 -17.77 -5.07 -7.39
CA PHE A 91 -17.45 -5.05 -8.82
C PHE A 91 -17.28 -3.62 -9.35
N LEU A 92 -18.20 -2.71 -9.00
CA LEU A 92 -18.10 -1.30 -9.36
C LEU A 92 -16.87 -0.62 -8.72
N ALA A 93 -16.54 -0.95 -7.47
CA ALA A 93 -15.33 -0.47 -6.83
C ALA A 93 -14.06 -1.02 -7.51
N TYR A 94 -14.09 -2.27 -7.98
CA TYR A 94 -12.98 -2.86 -8.72
C TYR A 94 -12.78 -2.19 -10.09
N VAL A 95 -13.84 -2.04 -10.89
CA VAL A 95 -13.80 -1.35 -12.19
C VAL A 95 -13.36 0.10 -12.01
N ARG A 96 -13.85 0.78 -10.97
CA ARG A 96 -13.42 2.14 -10.65
C ARG A 96 -11.93 2.19 -10.29
N ASN A 97 -11.40 1.24 -9.52
CA ASN A 97 -9.99 1.21 -9.17
C ASN A 97 -9.06 0.83 -10.33
N THR A 98 -9.51 0.04 -11.32
CA THR A 98 -8.72 -0.28 -12.51
C THR A 98 -8.74 0.83 -13.55
N MET A 99 -9.88 1.51 -13.69
CA MET A 99 -10.03 2.60 -14.67
C MET A 99 -9.59 3.96 -14.14
N MET A 100 -9.65 4.17 -12.82
CA MET A 100 -9.17 5.38 -12.16
C MET A 100 -8.02 4.98 -11.23
N PRO A 101 -6.74 5.19 -11.62
CA PRO A 101 -5.65 5.06 -10.68
C PRO A 101 -5.82 6.16 -9.62
N VAL A 102 -6.45 5.80 -8.49
CA VAL A 102 -6.60 6.68 -7.34
C VAL A 102 -5.18 7.06 -6.90
N ARG A 103 -4.74 8.28 -7.21
CA ARG A 103 -3.48 8.87 -6.74
C ARG A 103 -3.58 9.25 -5.24
N SER A 104 -4.14 8.37 -4.42
CA SER A 104 -4.19 8.51 -2.96
C SER A 104 -3.25 7.51 -2.27
N ASN A 105 -2.19 7.07 -2.95
CA ASN A 105 -0.95 6.76 -2.25
C ASN A 105 -0.23 8.08 -2.01
N GLY A 106 -0.88 8.99 -1.27
CA GLY A 106 -0.33 10.28 -0.94
C GLY A 106 0.93 10.03 -0.13
N GLN A 107 2.10 10.26 -0.74
CA GLN A 107 3.28 10.63 0.02
C GLN A 107 2.85 11.73 0.96
N LEU A 108 2.76 11.41 2.25
CA LEU A 108 2.29 12.34 3.26
C LEU A 108 3.46 13.28 3.53
N SER A 109 3.61 14.25 2.62
CA SER A 109 4.58 15.32 2.70
C SER A 109 4.32 16.10 3.97
N THR A 110 5.38 16.48 4.67
CA THR A 110 5.35 17.23 5.94
C THR A 110 4.83 18.67 5.81
N ARG A 111 4.28 19.04 4.65
CA ARG A 111 3.59 20.32 4.45
C ARG A 111 2.11 20.01 4.34
N GLY A 112 1.36 20.39 5.37
CA GLY A 112 -0.07 20.11 5.51
C GLY A 112 -0.82 20.45 4.25
N VAL A 113 -1.38 19.42 3.61
CA VAL A 113 -2.43 19.58 2.61
C VAL A 113 -3.73 19.32 3.36
N GLU A 114 -4.40 20.40 3.78
CA GLU A 114 -5.82 20.33 4.07
C GLU A 114 -6.52 19.94 2.78
N MET A 115 -6.96 18.69 2.70
CA MET A 115 -7.90 18.29 1.67
C MET A 115 -9.27 18.76 2.13
N GLU A 116 -9.72 19.91 1.62
CA GLU A 116 -11.14 20.29 1.65
C GLU A 116 -11.94 19.15 1.01
N PRO A 117 -12.87 18.50 1.74
CA PRO A 117 -13.69 17.44 1.18
C PRO A 117 -14.58 18.03 0.08
N VAL A 118 -14.42 17.54 -1.16
CA VAL A 118 -15.22 17.95 -2.32
C VAL A 118 -16.72 17.83 -1.96
N LYS A 119 -17.36 18.99 -1.76
CA LYS A 119 -18.69 19.11 -1.18
C LYS A 119 -19.81 18.79 -2.18
N ASN A 120 -19.55 18.80 -3.49
CA ASN A 120 -20.54 18.49 -4.51
C ASN A 120 -19.94 17.79 -5.74
N LEU A 121 -20.63 16.75 -6.22
CA LEU A 121 -20.29 16.04 -7.47
C LEU A 121 -20.50 16.90 -8.72
N LYS A 122 -21.24 18.02 -8.61
CA LYS A 122 -21.52 18.95 -9.70
C LYS A 122 -20.25 19.68 -10.18
N ASP A 123 -19.29 19.90 -9.28
CA ASP A 123 -18.02 20.57 -9.58
C ASP A 123 -17.04 19.68 -10.36
N VAL A 124 -17.28 18.37 -10.37
CA VAL A 124 -16.38 17.37 -11.00
C VAL A 124 -16.84 17.00 -12.41
N PHE A 125 -18.15 17.01 -12.67
CA PHE A 125 -18.69 16.46 -13.91
C PHE A 125 -19.31 17.48 -14.86
N GLY A 126 -19.52 18.73 -14.44
CA GLY A 126 -20.23 19.74 -15.25
C GLY A 126 -21.69 19.35 -15.51
N ASP A 127 -22.54 20.32 -15.87
CA ASP A 127 -23.91 20.01 -16.28
C ASP A 127 -23.86 19.21 -17.60
N LEU A 128 -24.22 17.93 -17.53
CA LEU A 128 -24.60 17.15 -18.69
C LEU A 128 -26.00 17.60 -19.10
N SER A 129 -26.08 18.71 -19.83
CA SER A 129 -27.25 19.12 -20.61
C SER A 129 -27.35 18.27 -21.88
#